data_AF-A0A358SPW3-F1
#
_entry.id   AF-A0A358SPW3-F1
#
_cell.length_a   1.000
_cell.length_b   1.000
_cell.length_c   1.000
_cell.angle_alpha   90.00
_cell.angle_beta   90.00
_cell.angle_gamma   90.00
#
_symmetry.space_group_name_H-M   'P 1'
#
loop_
_entity.id
_entity.type
_entity.pdbx_description
1 polymer ?
#
loop_
_entity_poly.entity_id
_entity_poly.type
_entity_poly.pdbx_seq_one_letter_code
_entity_poly.pdbx_strand_id
1 'polypeptide(L)' 'MLDLDGVVYLGGQAIPGAADALGKARGQGMRLAFVTNNASRSPSAIAGQLTGLGVPAEAGDIVT' A
#
# COMPACT_ATOMS: atom_id res chain seq x y z
N MET A 1 7.01 4.15 -7.04
CA MET A 1 6.28 2.87 -7.12
C MET A 1 6.86 1.94 -6.06
N LEU A 2 6.00 1.32 -5.26
CA LEU A 2 6.37 0.32 -4.26
C LEU A 2 5.69 -0.99 -4.61
N ASP A 3 6.41 -2.10 -4.47
CA ASP A 3 5.78 -3.41 -4.45
C ASP A 3 4.96 -3.56 -3.16
N LEU A 4 3.98 -4.46 -3.16
CA LEU A 4 3.15 -4.75 -2.00
C LEU A 4 3.67 -5.93 -1.20
N ASP A 5 3.97 -7.04 -1.89
CA ASP A 5 4.39 -8.29 -1.27
C ASP A 5 5.84 -8.19 -0.81
N GLY A 6 6.07 -8.27 0.52
CA GLY A 6 7.39 -8.20 1.12
C GLY A 6 7.97 -6.79 1.32
N VAL A 7 7.23 -5.74 0.93
CA VAL A 7 7.63 -4.33 1.13
C VAL A 7 6.63 -3.57 2.00
N VAL A 8 5.32 -3.74 1.77
CA VAL A 8 4.27 -3.10 2.58
C VAL A 8 3.64 -4.10 3.54
N TYR A 9 3.43 -5.34 3.09
CA TYR A 9 2.96 -6.42 3.93
C TYR A 9 3.61 -7.76 3.56
N LEU A 10 3.71 -8.67 4.52
CA LEU A 10 4.16 -10.04 4.32
C LEU A 10 3.12 -10.99 4.92
N GLY A 11 2.59 -11.92 4.12
CA GLY A 11 1.57 -12.87 4.60
C GLY A 11 0.29 -12.21 5.12
N GLY A 12 -0.05 -11.00 4.63
CA GLY A 12 -1.21 -10.23 5.08
C GLY A 12 -1.00 -9.40 6.35
N GLN A 13 0.19 -9.42 6.95
CA GLN A 13 0.57 -8.56 8.07
C GLN A 13 1.38 -7.37 7.58
N ALA A 14 1.10 -6.17 8.10
CA ALA A 14 1.90 -4.99 7.80
C ALA A 14 3.34 -5.16 8.30
N ILE A 15 4.30 -4.70 7.51
CA ILE A 15 5.69 -4.63 7.95
C ILE A 15 5.83 -3.49 8.97
N PRO A 16 6.43 -3.73 10.16
CA PRO A 16 6.61 -2.70 11.16
C PRO A 16 7.31 -1.45 10.60
N GLY A 17 6.72 -0.28 10.83
CA GLY A 17 7.25 1.00 10.35
C GLY A 17 6.94 1.36 8.89
N ALA A 18 6.36 0.45 8.10
CA ALA A 18 5.98 0.73 6.72
C ALA A 18 4.91 1.84 6.63
N ALA A 19 3.86 1.74 7.45
CA ALA A 19 2.79 2.75 7.50
C ALA A 19 3.32 4.14 7.86
N ASP A 20 4.18 4.24 8.87
CA ASP A 20 4.78 5.51 9.28
C ASP A 20 5.68 6.12 8.21
N ALA A 21 6.50 5.29 7.55
CA ALA A 21 7.39 5.74 6.48
C ALA A 21 6.60 6.27 5.27
N LEU A 22 5.54 5.55 4.87
CA LEU A 22 4.66 5.94 3.77
C LEU A 22 3.84 7.18 4.12
N GLY A 23 3.36 7.29 5.36
CA GLY A 23 2.70 8.48 5.88
C GLY A 23 3.60 9.72 5.81
N LYS A 24 4.87 9.60 6.23
CA LYS A 24 5.86 10.69 6.13
C LYS A 24 6.14 11.07 4.69
N ALA A 25 6.34 10.10 3.79
CA ALA A 25 6.57 10.35 2.37
C ALA A 25 5.39 11.13 1.74
N ARG A 26 4.15 10.70 2.02
CA ARG A 26 2.95 11.39 1.55
C ARG A 26 2.82 12.79 2.15
N GLY A 27 3.13 12.96 3.45
CA GLY A 27 3.17 14.26 4.12
C GLY A 27 4.21 15.23 3.55
N GLN A 28 5.26 14.73 2.90
CA GLN A 28 6.25 15.52 2.16
C GLN A 28 5.84 15.83 0.71
N GLY A 29 4.60 15.48 0.32
CA GLY A 29 4.06 15.72 -1.02
C GLY A 29 4.41 14.64 -2.04
N MET A 30 4.99 13.51 -1.62
CA MET A 30 5.26 12.40 -2.53
C MET A 30 3.96 11.70 -2.92
N ARG A 31 3.79 11.44 -4.22
CA ARG A 31 2.72 10.58 -4.72
C ARG A 31 3.16 9.12 -4.63
N LEU A 32 2.40 8.32 -3.90
CA LEU A 32 2.63 6.89 -3.77
C LEU A 32 1.86 6.15 -4.86
N ALA A 33 2.48 5.10 -5.41
CA ALA A 33 1.83 4.16 -6.32
C ALA A 33 2.25 2.76 -5.88
N PHE A 34 1.26 1.94 -5.56
CA PHE A 34 1.40 0.57 -5.08
C PHE A 34 1.20 -0.38 -6.24
N VAL A 35 2.21 -1.20 -6.51
CA VAL A 35 2.20 -2.13 -7.64
C VAL A 35 2.07 -3.53 -7.08
N THR A 36 1.19 -4.35 -7.65
CA THR A 36 1.12 -5.77 -7.31
C THR A 36 0.80 -6.61 -8.52
N ASN A 37 1.53 -7.71 -8.69
CA ASN A 37 1.23 -8.70 -9.72
C ASN A 37 0.05 -9.62 -9.32
N ASN A 38 -0.50 -9.44 -8.11
CA ASN A 38 -1.60 -10.23 -7.59
C ASN A 38 -2.95 -9.64 -8.00
N ALA A 39 -3.38 -9.95 -9.23
CA ALA A 39 -4.66 -9.51 -9.79
C ALA A 39 -5.90 -10.23 -9.20
N SER A 40 -5.74 -11.07 -8.17
CA SER A 40 -6.87 -11.79 -7.56
C SER A 40 -7.84 -10.88 -6.76
N ARG A 41 -7.43 -9.64 -6.46
CA ARG A 41 -8.21 -8.66 -5.69
C ARG A 41 -8.36 -7.38 -6.51
N SER A 42 -9.50 -6.72 -6.37
CA SER A 42 -9.70 -5.41 -7.00
C SER A 42 -8.78 -4.34 -6.36
N PRO A 43 -8.41 -3.29 -7.10
CA PRO A 43 -7.73 -2.11 -6.56
C PRO A 43 -8.37 -1.54 -5.29
N SER A 44 -9.70 -1.50 -5.25
CA SER A 44 -10.45 -1.04 -4.07
C SER A 44 -10.30 -1.95 -2.84
N ALA A 45 -10.26 -3.27 -3.04
CA ALA A 45 -10.05 -4.23 -1.96
C ALA A 45 -8.63 -4.13 -1.40
N ILE A 46 -7.63 -3.95 -2.26
CA ILE A 46 -6.24 -3.75 -1.87
C ILE A 46 -6.08 -2.43 -1.10
N ALA A 47 -6.66 -1.34 -1.59
CA ALA A 47 -6.65 -0.05 -0.91
C ALA A 47 -7.31 -0.12 0.48
N GLY A 48 -8.44 -0.81 0.60
CA GLY A 48 -9.10 -1.07 1.88
C GLY A 48 -8.23 -1.87 2.84
N GLN A 49 -7.54 -2.90 2.37
CA GLN A 49 -6.60 -3.67 3.17
C GLN A 49 -5.44 -2.80 3.67
N LEU A 50 -4.80 -2.03 2.78
CA LEU A 50 -3.72 -1.11 3.13
C LEU A 50 -4.17 -0.11 4.20
N THR A 51 -5.36 0.47 4.02
CA THR A 51 -5.94 1.41 4.97
C THR A 51 -6.20 0.75 6.32
N GLY A 52 -6.68 -0.50 6.34
CA GLY A 52 -6.84 -1.31 7.55
C GLY A 52 -5.51 -1.62 8.25
N LEU A 53 -4.40 -1.61 7.52
CA LEU A 53 -3.03 -1.74 8.05
C LEU A 53 -2.41 -0.39 8.45
N GLY A 54 -3.16 0.70 8.40
CA GLY A 54 -2.69 2.05 8.73
C GLY A 54 -1.97 2.77 7.59
N VAL A 55 -1.97 2.19 6.38
CA VAL A 55 -1.39 2.80 5.18
C VAL A 55 -2.50 3.50 4.40
N PRO A 56 -2.60 4.84 4.40
CA PRO A 56 -3.66 5.54 3.66
C PRO A 56 -3.45 5.36 2.16
N ALA A 57 -4.35 4.61 1.51
CA ALA A 57 -4.31 4.30 0.09
C ALA A 57 -5.71 4.39 -0.54
N GLU A 58 -5.78 4.85 -1.78
CA GLU A 58 -7.00 4.88 -2.59
C GLU A 58 -6.88 3.89 -3.77
N ALA A 59 -8.02 3.54 -4.38
CA ALA A 59 -8.02 2.59 -5.51
C ALA A 59 -7.17 3.09 -6.70
N GLY A 60 -7.09 4.42 -6.90
CA GLY A 60 -6.25 5.02 -7.94
C GLY A 60 -4.75 4.99 -7.64
N ASP A 61 -4.36 4.66 -6.41
CA ASP A 61 -2.95 4.46 -6.04
C ASP A 61 -2.48 3.04 -6.36
N ILE A 62 -3.40 2.11 -6.68
CA ILE A 62 -3.07 0.71 -6.95
C ILE A 62 -2.93 0.46 -8.46
N VAL A 63 -1.81 -0.15 -8.83
CA VAL A 63 -1.50 -0.59 -10.18
C VAL A 63 -1.34 -2.11 -10.14
N THR A 64 -2.19 -2.82 -10.89
CA THR A 64 -2.12 -4.27 -11.08
C THR A 64 -1.56 -4.61 -12.44
#